data_AF-A0A6F9C6E6-F1
#
_entry.id   AF-A0A6F9C6E6-F1
#
_cell.length_a   1.000
_cell.length_b   1.000
_cell.length_c   1.000
_cell.angle_alpha   90.00
_cell.angle_beta   90.00
_cell.angle_gamma   90.00
#
_symmetry.space_group_name_H-M   'P 1'
#
loop_
_entity.id
_entity.type
_entity.pdbx_description
1 polymer ?
#
loop_
_entity_poly.entity_id
_entity_poly.type
_entity_poly.pdbx_seq_one_letter_code
_entity_poly.pdbx_strand_id
1 'polypeptide(L)'
;MALHLSLLLILLFLILYRVSAVRYVSVQTGGSITIPCHYDQYYIDHVKYWCKGYDWISCSTLVRSDHPKSSGNASISDDINQRVFTVTMTDLEPEDSKTYRCFVEINGRPDIMIQRFYLSVTPGTPELYVDQQEVTGVEGGSVTVRCYYSNSGDIKWCRMRGDCVSYSGTLHGTVTLKDISLANNRTVLTVTMSGLKMENTDWYWCEVGELEMPVHITVSQHTATQIITAISKYILFGSIDVKVLLIPWGMLVVVTAGILVTWKMWTKHKDNKAKDQTTNNSV
;
A
#
# COMPACT_ATOMS: atom_id res chain seq x y z
N MET A 1 34.11 40.60 9.58
CA MET A 1 33.63 39.23 9.91
C MET A 1 32.11 39.17 10.15
N ALA A 2 31.49 40.10 10.89
CA ALA A 2 30.03 40.12 11.13
C ALA A 2 29.17 40.29 9.85
N LEU A 3 29.60 41.14 8.91
CA LEU A 3 28.87 41.36 7.65
C LEU A 3 28.83 40.10 6.76
N HIS A 4 29.94 39.35 6.73
CA HIS A 4 30.05 38.11 5.96
C HIS A 4 29.23 36.98 6.59
N LEU A 5 29.13 36.94 7.93
CA LEU A 5 28.29 35.98 8.65
C LEU A 5 26.80 36.30 8.47
N SER A 6 26.42 37.59 8.51
CA SER A 6 25.04 38.02 8.22
C SER A 6 24.64 37.73 6.78
N LEU A 7 25.51 38.00 5.80
CA LEU A 7 25.27 37.66 4.40
C LEU A 7 25.18 36.14 4.18
N LEU A 8 26.01 35.36 4.88
CA LEU A 8 25.94 33.89 4.84
C LEU A 8 24.63 33.39 5.45
N LEU A 9 24.17 33.95 6.57
CA LEU A 9 22.88 33.61 7.19
C LEU A 9 21.69 34.04 6.34
N ILE A 10 21.75 35.20 5.66
CA ILE A 10 20.73 35.65 4.71
C ILE A 10 20.74 34.76 3.46
N LEU A 11 21.90 34.36 2.96
CA LEU A 11 22.00 33.40 1.86
C LEU A 11 21.50 32.02 2.28
N LEU A 12 21.82 31.56 3.50
CA LEU A 12 21.30 30.32 4.06
C LEU A 12 19.79 30.41 4.24
N PHE A 13 19.27 31.54 4.72
CA PHE A 13 17.84 31.79 4.87
C PHE A 13 17.16 31.87 3.51
N LEU A 14 17.76 32.52 2.50
CA LEU A 14 17.25 32.56 1.13
C LEU A 14 17.32 31.19 0.45
N ILE A 15 18.34 30.37 0.73
CA ILE A 15 18.50 28.98 0.26
C ILE A 15 17.55 28.02 0.99
N LEU A 16 17.25 28.25 2.27
CA LEU A 16 16.21 27.53 3.01
C LEU A 16 14.80 27.98 2.60
N TYR A 17 14.66 29.26 2.20
CA TYR A 17 13.46 29.82 1.58
C TYR A 17 13.38 29.50 0.07
N ARG A 18 14.41 28.84 -0.50
CA ARG A 18 14.39 28.42 -1.91
C ARG A 18 13.49 27.21 -2.06
N VAL A 19 12.38 27.48 -2.74
CA VAL A 19 11.65 26.58 -3.62
C VAL A 19 11.14 25.34 -2.89
N SER A 20 9.92 25.43 -2.34
CA SER A 20 9.07 24.23 -2.37
C SER A 20 9.01 23.79 -3.84
N ALA A 21 9.62 22.65 -4.17
CA ALA A 21 9.54 22.10 -5.51
C ALA A 21 8.06 22.04 -5.91
N VAL A 22 7.75 22.50 -7.11
CA VAL A 22 6.37 22.45 -7.61
C VAL A 22 6.10 21.00 -7.93
N ARG A 23 5.10 20.41 -7.27
CA ARG A 23 4.62 19.06 -7.61
C ARG A 23 3.62 19.18 -8.75
N TYR A 24 3.73 18.36 -9.78
CA TYR A 24 2.82 18.41 -10.93
C TYR A 24 1.83 17.25 -10.85
N VAL A 25 0.54 17.55 -10.96
CA VAL A 25 -0.53 16.55 -10.99
C VAL A 25 -1.31 16.72 -12.29
N SER A 26 -1.58 15.61 -12.99
CA SER A 26 -2.30 15.63 -14.27
C SER A 26 -3.61 14.88 -14.19
N VAL A 27 -4.69 15.49 -14.68
CA VAL A 27 -6.05 14.94 -14.64
C VAL A 27 -6.68 15.06 -16.02
N GLN A 28 -7.52 14.10 -16.38
CA GLN A 28 -8.30 14.18 -17.61
C GLN A 28 -9.51 15.11 -17.41
N THR A 29 -9.93 15.84 -18.43
CA THR A 29 -11.16 16.66 -18.41
C THR A 29 -12.38 15.84 -17.92
N GLY A 30 -13.19 16.44 -17.05
CA GLY A 30 -14.31 15.79 -16.34
C GLY A 30 -13.88 14.86 -15.20
N GLY A 31 -12.57 14.67 -15.00
CA GLY A 31 -12.00 13.84 -13.95
C GLY A 31 -12.02 14.50 -12.57
N SER A 32 -11.47 13.80 -11.58
CA SER A 32 -11.34 14.28 -10.21
C SER A 32 -9.95 13.98 -9.66
N ILE A 33 -9.52 14.77 -8.67
CA ILE A 33 -8.26 14.57 -7.95
C ILE A 33 -8.46 14.88 -6.47
N THR A 34 -7.93 14.03 -5.61
CA THR A 34 -7.76 14.28 -4.18
C THR A 34 -6.28 14.51 -3.89
N ILE A 35 -5.96 15.66 -3.34
CA ILE A 35 -4.60 16.10 -3.04
C ILE A 35 -4.42 16.10 -1.52
N PRO A 36 -3.56 15.24 -0.98
CA PRO A 36 -3.24 15.24 0.45
C PRO A 36 -2.10 16.20 0.79
N CYS A 37 -2.23 16.88 1.92
CA CYS A 37 -1.25 17.82 2.45
C CYS A 37 -0.92 17.51 3.91
N HIS A 38 0.27 16.95 4.10
CA HIS A 38 0.82 16.63 5.41
C HIS A 38 1.29 17.91 6.13
N TYR A 39 1.01 18.01 7.43
CA TYR A 39 1.47 19.13 8.26
C TYR A 39 2.09 18.65 9.58
N ASP A 40 2.94 19.49 10.16
CA ASP A 40 3.60 19.20 11.44
C ASP A 40 2.62 19.20 12.61
N GLN A 41 2.97 18.47 13.67
CA GLN A 41 2.15 18.35 14.89
C GLN A 41 1.79 19.70 15.54
N TYR A 42 2.63 20.72 15.34
CA TYR A 42 2.36 22.08 15.85
C TYR A 42 1.12 22.71 15.23
N TYR A 43 0.70 22.24 14.05
CA TYR A 43 -0.39 22.81 13.27
C TYR A 43 -1.71 22.04 13.39
N ILE A 44 -1.83 21.08 14.32
CA ILE A 44 -3.05 20.27 14.51
C ILE A 44 -4.28 21.18 14.68
N ASP A 45 -4.24 22.13 15.60
CA ASP A 45 -5.38 23.00 15.92
C ASP A 45 -5.50 24.25 15.03
N HIS A 46 -4.67 24.36 13.98
CA HIS A 46 -4.67 25.51 13.09
C HIS A 46 -5.59 25.29 11.88
N VAL A 47 -6.17 26.35 11.34
CA VAL A 47 -6.98 26.26 10.11
C VAL A 47 -6.09 25.88 8.93
N LYS A 48 -6.57 24.95 8.11
CA LYS A 48 -5.95 24.53 6.85
C LYS A 48 -6.76 25.11 5.71
N TYR A 49 -6.11 25.56 4.65
CA TYR A 49 -6.84 26.05 3.50
C TYR A 49 -6.13 25.79 2.16
N TRP A 50 -6.96 25.72 1.12
CA TRP A 50 -6.54 25.52 -0.26
C TRP A 50 -6.65 26.83 -1.03
N CYS A 51 -5.56 27.24 -1.65
CA CYS A 51 -5.45 28.53 -2.32
C CYS A 51 -5.10 28.38 -3.80
N LYS A 52 -5.84 29.06 -4.68
CA LYS A 52 -5.67 29.09 -6.15
C LYS A 52 -5.02 30.39 -6.58
N GLY A 53 -3.91 30.35 -7.32
CA GLY A 53 -3.30 31.56 -7.89
C GLY A 53 -1.81 31.44 -8.16
N TYR A 54 -1.25 32.32 -8.98
CA TYR A 54 0.18 32.31 -9.32
C TYR A 54 1.06 32.94 -8.24
N ASP A 55 0.66 34.09 -7.70
CA ASP A 55 1.40 34.82 -6.68
C ASP A 55 0.98 34.38 -5.25
N TRP A 56 1.95 34.41 -4.33
CA TRP A 56 1.78 33.96 -2.95
C TRP A 56 1.02 34.99 -2.09
N ILE A 57 1.14 36.28 -2.41
CA ILE A 57 0.45 37.36 -1.67
C ILE A 57 -1.02 37.48 -2.09
N SER A 58 -1.36 37.04 -3.30
CA SER A 58 -2.64 37.29 -3.95
C SER A 58 -3.39 36.02 -4.38
N CYS A 59 -3.09 34.86 -3.79
CA CYS A 59 -3.84 33.66 -4.08
C CYS A 59 -5.27 33.75 -3.50
N SER A 60 -6.24 33.20 -4.22
CA SER A 60 -7.64 33.16 -3.81
C SER A 60 -7.91 31.90 -3.00
N THR A 61 -8.36 32.06 -1.76
CA THR A 61 -8.74 30.93 -0.90
C THR A 61 -10.04 30.31 -1.43
N LEU A 62 -10.01 29.01 -1.74
CA LEU A 62 -11.17 28.28 -2.26
C LEU A 62 -11.95 27.59 -1.14
N VAL A 63 -11.26 26.83 -0.30
CA VAL A 63 -11.84 26.02 0.78
C VAL A 63 -10.95 26.05 2.01
N ARG A 64 -11.57 25.92 3.19
CA ARG A 64 -10.91 25.97 4.50
C ARG A 64 -11.47 24.90 5.44
N SER A 65 -10.66 24.43 6.38
CA SER A 65 -11.08 23.40 7.35
C SER A 65 -12.10 23.90 8.39
N ASP A 66 -12.22 25.22 8.58
CA ASP A 66 -13.27 25.86 9.38
C ASP A 66 -14.52 26.17 8.54
N HIS A 67 -14.43 27.10 7.58
CA HIS A 67 -15.47 27.45 6.62
C HIS A 67 -14.92 28.36 5.50
N PRO A 68 -15.34 28.21 4.23
CA PRO A 68 -16.22 27.16 3.72
C PRO A 68 -15.47 25.86 3.46
N LYS A 69 -16.03 24.73 3.91
CA LYS A 69 -15.46 23.39 3.68
C LYS A 69 -15.62 22.88 2.24
N SER A 70 -16.50 23.49 1.47
CA SER A 70 -16.68 23.21 0.04
C SER A 70 -17.11 24.48 -0.68
N SER A 71 -16.61 24.65 -1.89
CA SER A 71 -16.91 25.79 -2.76
C SER A 71 -16.68 25.39 -4.22
N GLY A 72 -17.69 25.57 -5.05
CA GLY A 72 -17.65 25.15 -6.45
C GLY A 72 -17.34 23.65 -6.57
N ASN A 73 -16.26 23.34 -7.26
CA ASN A 73 -15.80 21.97 -7.47
C ASN A 73 -14.77 21.48 -6.43
N ALA A 74 -14.45 22.28 -5.41
CA ALA A 74 -13.48 21.93 -4.38
C ALA A 74 -14.14 21.61 -3.03
N SER A 75 -13.55 20.67 -2.29
CA SER A 75 -13.89 20.35 -0.91
C SER A 75 -12.64 20.02 -0.11
N ILE A 76 -12.68 20.23 1.21
CA ILE A 76 -11.56 19.96 2.13
C ILE A 76 -12.00 19.13 3.32
N SER A 77 -11.16 18.20 3.74
CA SER A 77 -11.29 17.42 4.97
C SER A 77 -9.96 17.41 5.71
N ASP A 78 -9.97 17.52 7.04
CA ASP A 78 -8.75 17.49 7.87
C ASP A 78 -8.75 16.24 8.76
N ASP A 79 -7.82 15.31 8.52
CA ASP A 79 -7.56 14.18 9.41
C ASP A 79 -6.44 14.56 10.39
N ILE A 80 -6.87 14.99 11.58
CA ILE A 80 -5.96 15.42 12.66
C ILE A 80 -5.09 14.29 13.21
N ASN A 81 -5.53 13.03 13.10
CA ASN A 81 -4.79 11.89 13.62
C ASN A 81 -3.58 11.59 12.72
N GLN A 82 -3.81 11.62 11.41
CA GLN A 82 -2.75 11.44 10.41
C GLN A 82 -1.94 12.73 10.18
N ARG A 83 -2.47 13.88 10.60
CA ARG A 83 -1.96 15.24 10.32
C ARG A 83 -1.89 15.51 8.82
N VAL A 84 -2.95 15.11 8.13
CA VAL A 84 -3.09 15.28 6.68
C VAL A 84 -4.47 15.86 6.41
N PHE A 85 -4.51 17.02 5.78
CA PHE A 85 -5.76 17.50 5.19
C PHE A 85 -5.78 17.17 3.70
N THR A 86 -6.95 16.80 3.20
CA THR A 86 -7.16 16.42 1.82
C THR A 86 -8.05 17.44 1.14
N VAL A 87 -7.72 17.75 -0.10
CA VAL A 87 -8.53 18.61 -0.96
C VAL A 87 -8.99 17.79 -2.14
N THR A 88 -10.30 17.60 -2.29
CA THR A 88 -10.88 16.92 -3.45
C THR A 88 -11.44 17.95 -4.40
N MET A 89 -10.96 17.91 -5.65
CA MET A 89 -11.50 18.69 -6.77
C MET A 89 -12.16 17.74 -7.77
N THR A 90 -13.39 18.02 -8.17
CA THR A 90 -14.19 17.17 -9.07
C THR A 90 -14.54 17.90 -10.36
N ASP A 91 -15.01 17.16 -11.38
CA ASP A 91 -15.51 17.73 -12.64
C ASP A 91 -14.56 18.80 -13.22
N LEU A 92 -13.28 18.42 -13.32
CA LEU A 92 -12.20 19.35 -13.65
C LEU A 92 -12.20 19.70 -15.14
N GLU A 93 -12.12 20.99 -15.43
CA GLU A 93 -12.07 21.53 -16.79
C GLU A 93 -10.68 22.13 -17.13
N PRO A 94 -10.30 22.29 -18.41
CA PRO A 94 -9.00 22.83 -18.81
C PRO A 94 -8.64 24.17 -18.14
N GLU A 95 -9.61 25.05 -17.89
CA GLU A 95 -9.44 26.33 -17.19
C GLU A 95 -8.99 26.20 -15.72
N ASP A 96 -9.22 25.05 -15.09
CA ASP A 96 -8.75 24.76 -13.74
C ASP A 96 -7.25 24.49 -13.68
N SER A 97 -6.58 24.40 -14.83
CA SER A 97 -5.13 24.26 -14.93
C SER A 97 -4.41 25.50 -14.39
N LYS A 98 -3.94 25.40 -13.14
CA LYS A 98 -3.35 26.49 -12.36
C LYS A 98 -2.42 25.97 -11.28
N THR A 99 -1.68 26.89 -10.68
CA THR A 99 -0.99 26.65 -9.42
C THR A 99 -1.94 26.75 -8.24
N TYR A 100 -1.87 25.73 -7.38
CA TYR A 100 -2.57 25.65 -6.12
C TYR A 100 -1.60 25.43 -4.97
N ARG A 101 -2.03 25.76 -3.75
CA ARG A 101 -1.21 25.67 -2.55
C ARG A 101 -2.02 25.22 -1.35
N CYS A 102 -1.38 24.40 -0.53
CA CYS A 102 -1.80 24.06 0.81
C CYS A 102 -1.20 25.04 1.80
N PHE A 103 -2.04 25.62 2.65
CA PHE A 103 -1.62 26.55 3.69
C PHE A 103 -2.15 26.17 5.07
N VAL A 104 -1.42 26.62 6.08
CA VAL A 104 -1.83 26.67 7.48
C VAL A 104 -1.91 28.12 7.90
N GLU A 105 -3.06 28.53 8.42
CA GLU A 105 -3.26 29.88 8.97
C GLU A 105 -2.57 30.03 10.32
N ILE A 106 -1.79 31.12 10.50
CA ILE A 106 -1.13 31.43 11.76
C ILE A 106 -1.64 32.77 12.31
N ASN A 107 -2.34 32.71 13.43
CA ASN A 107 -2.90 33.90 14.07
C ASN A 107 -1.82 34.97 14.38
N GLY A 108 -1.99 36.15 13.80
CA GLY A 108 -1.12 37.30 14.02
C GLY A 108 0.28 37.19 13.41
N ARG A 109 0.51 36.24 12.49
CA ARG A 109 1.78 36.04 11.77
C ARG A 109 1.51 35.68 10.31
N PRO A 110 2.54 35.66 9.45
CA PRO A 110 2.41 35.12 8.11
C PRO A 110 2.03 33.62 8.13
N ASP A 111 1.10 33.25 7.26
CA ASP A 111 0.66 31.87 7.08
C ASP A 111 1.76 30.99 6.48
N ILE A 112 1.71 29.70 6.77
CA ILE A 112 2.72 28.74 6.34
C ILE A 112 2.24 27.99 5.10
N MET A 113 2.95 28.18 3.98
CA MET A 113 2.76 27.36 2.78
C MET A 113 3.38 25.98 3.02
N ILE A 114 2.54 24.94 3.00
CA ILE A 114 2.95 23.55 3.19
C ILE A 114 3.46 22.96 1.88
N GLN A 115 2.65 23.06 0.82
CA GLN A 115 2.94 22.41 -0.44
C GLN A 115 2.37 23.22 -1.60
N ARG A 116 3.08 23.19 -2.73
CA ARG A 116 2.67 23.82 -3.99
C ARG A 116 2.48 22.76 -5.06
N PHE A 117 1.34 22.85 -5.75
CA PHE A 117 0.98 21.97 -6.86
C PHE A 117 0.71 22.77 -8.11
N TYR A 118 1.09 22.25 -9.27
CA TYR A 118 0.54 22.65 -10.55
C TYR A 118 -0.42 21.56 -11.03
N LEU A 119 -1.70 21.90 -11.12
CA LEU A 119 -2.71 21.03 -11.69
C LEU A 119 -2.77 21.27 -13.19
N SER A 120 -2.64 20.21 -13.97
CA SER A 120 -2.80 20.20 -15.43
C SER A 120 -4.02 19.37 -15.80
N VAL A 121 -5.03 20.00 -16.38
CA VAL A 121 -6.24 19.33 -16.86
C VAL A 121 -6.18 19.26 -18.38
N THR A 122 -6.20 18.05 -18.93
CA THR A 122 -6.03 17.80 -20.37
C THR A 122 -7.22 17.01 -20.95
N PRO A 123 -7.69 17.32 -22.18
CA PRO A 123 -8.68 16.50 -22.86
C PRO A 123 -8.17 15.09 -23.21
N GLY A 124 -6.86 14.95 -23.38
CA GLY A 124 -6.21 13.69 -23.72
C GLY A 124 -5.91 12.81 -22.49
N THR A 125 -5.20 11.72 -22.74
CA THR A 125 -4.70 10.86 -21.64
C THR A 125 -3.64 11.62 -20.83
N PRO A 126 -3.77 11.73 -19.49
CA PRO A 126 -2.80 12.41 -18.64
C PRO A 126 -1.40 11.77 -18.69
N GLU A 127 -0.35 12.55 -18.43
CA GLU A 127 1.03 12.04 -18.44
C GLU A 127 1.28 11.00 -17.36
N LEU A 128 0.67 11.16 -16.18
CA LEU A 128 0.67 10.21 -15.08
C LEU A 128 -0.74 10.10 -14.50
N TYR A 129 -1.27 8.88 -14.37
CA TYR A 129 -2.56 8.63 -13.71
C TYR A 129 -2.62 7.23 -13.10
N VAL A 130 -3.62 7.02 -12.25
CA VAL A 130 -3.95 5.74 -11.63
C VAL A 130 -5.40 5.38 -11.93
N ASP A 131 -5.77 4.10 -11.80
CA ASP A 131 -7.17 3.69 -11.96
C ASP A 131 -8.07 4.36 -10.92
N GLN A 132 -7.61 4.41 -9.67
CA GLN A 132 -8.35 4.92 -8.51
C GLN A 132 -7.33 5.47 -7.50
N GLN A 133 -7.69 6.56 -6.83
CA GLN A 133 -6.88 7.12 -5.75
C GLN A 133 -7.16 6.47 -4.40
N GLU A 134 -8.31 5.84 -4.21
CA GLU A 134 -8.67 5.16 -2.96
C GLU A 134 -8.62 3.65 -3.18
N VAL A 135 -7.80 2.95 -2.41
CA VAL A 135 -7.63 1.50 -2.52
C VAL A 135 -7.76 0.87 -1.14
N THR A 136 -8.69 -0.09 -1.01
CA THR A 136 -8.94 -0.76 0.27
C THR A 136 -8.38 -2.17 0.29
N GLY A 137 -7.66 -2.50 1.36
CA GLY A 137 -7.18 -3.85 1.67
C GLY A 137 -7.66 -4.34 3.03
N VAL A 138 -7.42 -5.62 3.28
CA VAL A 138 -7.60 -6.24 4.60
C VAL A 138 -6.25 -6.64 5.18
N GLU A 139 -6.12 -6.62 6.50
CA GLU A 139 -4.92 -7.08 7.19
C GLU A 139 -4.55 -8.52 6.77
N GLY A 140 -3.25 -8.78 6.53
CA GLY A 140 -2.73 -10.02 5.96
C GLY A 140 -2.95 -10.19 4.44
N GLY A 141 -3.81 -9.38 3.83
CA GLY A 141 -4.15 -9.43 2.41
C GLY A 141 -3.13 -8.74 1.49
N SER A 142 -3.57 -8.44 0.26
CA SER A 142 -2.78 -7.71 -0.73
C SER A 142 -3.61 -6.69 -1.49
N VAL A 143 -3.00 -5.58 -1.89
CA VAL A 143 -3.58 -4.58 -2.81
C VAL A 143 -2.66 -4.39 -4.01
N THR A 144 -3.26 -4.02 -5.14
CA THR A 144 -2.55 -3.71 -6.38
C THR A 144 -2.92 -2.32 -6.85
N VAL A 145 -1.91 -1.50 -7.12
CA VAL A 145 -2.04 -0.15 -7.67
C VAL A 145 -1.36 -0.14 -9.04
N ARG A 146 -2.01 0.45 -10.04
CA ARG A 146 -1.44 0.60 -11.39
C ARG A 146 -1.21 2.08 -11.68
N CYS A 147 0.05 2.46 -11.82
CA CYS A 147 0.47 3.79 -12.25
C CYS A 147 0.74 3.75 -13.75
N TYR A 148 -0.04 4.47 -14.54
CA TYR A 148 0.14 4.62 -15.96
C TYR A 148 0.94 5.88 -16.21
N TYR A 149 2.05 5.80 -16.94
CA TYR A 149 2.90 6.95 -17.23
C TYR A 149 3.49 6.93 -18.65
N SER A 150 3.80 8.09 -19.19
CA SER A 150 4.54 8.21 -20.46
C SER A 150 6.01 7.78 -20.24
N ASN A 151 6.64 7.15 -21.25
CA ASN A 151 7.95 6.47 -21.13
C ASN A 151 9.18 7.40 -20.90
N SER A 152 9.00 8.55 -20.26
CA SER A 152 10.04 9.53 -19.93
C SER A 152 10.27 9.57 -18.42
N GLY A 153 11.32 8.91 -17.94
CA GLY A 153 11.81 9.00 -16.56
C GLY A 153 11.68 7.72 -15.74
N ASP A 154 12.40 7.70 -14.62
CA ASP A 154 12.39 6.60 -13.66
C ASP A 154 11.21 6.74 -12.71
N ILE A 155 10.24 5.82 -12.80
CA ILE A 155 9.09 5.80 -11.90
C ILE A 155 9.48 5.24 -10.53
N LYS A 156 8.94 5.86 -9.48
CA LYS A 156 9.08 5.44 -8.09
C LYS A 156 7.71 5.29 -7.45
N TRP A 157 7.65 4.40 -6.45
CA TRP A 157 6.52 4.29 -5.54
C TRP A 157 6.96 4.81 -4.17
N CYS A 158 6.38 5.92 -3.72
CA CYS A 158 6.80 6.62 -2.51
C CYS A 158 5.69 6.61 -1.46
N ARG A 159 6.04 6.36 -0.20
CA ARG A 159 5.14 6.63 0.92
C ARG A 159 5.24 8.11 1.31
N MET A 160 4.11 8.78 1.57
CA MET A 160 4.07 10.24 1.86
C MET A 160 5.06 10.70 2.95
N ARG A 161 5.30 9.86 3.96
CA ARG A 161 6.17 10.15 5.11
C ARG A 161 7.32 9.16 5.22
N GLY A 162 7.75 8.56 4.11
CA GLY A 162 8.72 7.48 4.15
C GLY A 162 9.50 7.35 2.86
N ASP A 163 10.08 6.17 2.71
CA ASP A 163 10.98 5.88 1.63
C ASP A 163 10.26 5.69 0.29
N CYS A 164 11.00 5.97 -0.77
CA CYS A 164 10.63 5.64 -2.14
C CYS A 164 11.27 4.31 -2.55
N VAL A 165 10.54 3.52 -3.31
CA VAL A 165 11.03 2.28 -3.90
C VAL A 165 11.13 2.46 -5.42
N SER A 166 12.28 2.10 -5.99
CA SER A 166 12.56 2.10 -7.42
C SER A 166 13.02 0.71 -7.91
N TYR A 167 13.14 0.54 -9.23
CA TYR A 167 13.53 -0.73 -9.87
C TYR A 167 14.94 -1.23 -9.56
N SER A 168 15.84 -0.39 -9.05
CA SER A 168 17.25 -0.75 -8.82
C SER A 168 17.50 -1.54 -7.51
N GLY A 169 16.44 -1.98 -6.82
CA GLY A 169 16.59 -2.84 -5.65
C GLY A 169 15.35 -3.68 -5.39
N THR A 170 15.47 -4.99 -5.55
CA THR A 170 14.56 -5.94 -4.88
C THR A 170 14.87 -5.88 -3.39
N LEU A 171 13.99 -5.29 -2.57
CA LEU A 171 14.14 -5.32 -1.12
C LEU A 171 12.84 -5.78 -0.44
N HIS A 172 12.95 -6.90 0.28
CA HIS A 172 12.04 -7.37 1.34
C HIS A 172 10.53 -7.45 1.01
N GLY A 173 10.17 -8.40 0.15
CA GLY A 173 9.03 -9.34 0.31
C GLY A 173 7.59 -8.81 0.49
N THR A 174 7.38 -7.50 0.61
CA THR A 174 6.10 -6.89 0.99
C THR A 174 5.57 -5.99 -0.11
N VAL A 175 6.47 -5.34 -0.87
CA VAL A 175 6.12 -4.54 -2.04
C VAL A 175 6.84 -5.11 -3.25
N THR A 176 6.09 -5.37 -4.31
CA THR A 176 6.61 -5.86 -5.59
C THR A 176 6.24 -4.90 -6.69
N LEU A 177 7.22 -4.55 -7.53
CA LEU A 177 7.08 -3.62 -8.64
C LEU A 177 7.27 -4.39 -9.95
N LYS A 178 6.35 -4.21 -10.90
CA LYS A 178 6.43 -4.80 -12.24
C LYS A 178 5.99 -3.78 -13.28
N ASP A 179 6.84 -3.52 -14.27
CA ASP A 179 6.54 -2.62 -15.38
C ASP A 179 6.20 -3.41 -16.62
N ILE A 180 5.30 -2.83 -17.40
CA ILE A 180 4.92 -3.35 -18.71
C ILE A 180 4.80 -2.15 -19.64
N SER A 181 5.59 -2.15 -20.70
CA SER A 181 5.41 -1.22 -21.81
C SER A 181 4.17 -1.62 -22.62
N LEU A 182 3.28 -0.67 -22.82
CA LEU A 182 2.09 -0.74 -23.64
C LEU A 182 2.32 -0.02 -24.99
N ALA A 183 1.35 -0.13 -25.89
CA ALA A 183 1.32 0.66 -27.11
C ALA A 183 1.33 2.18 -26.81
N ASN A 184 1.69 2.99 -27.81
CA ASN A 184 1.73 4.46 -27.74
C ASN A 184 2.74 5.03 -26.73
N ASN A 185 3.90 4.39 -26.55
CA ASN A 185 4.96 4.83 -25.63
C ASN A 185 4.47 5.02 -24.18
N ARG A 186 3.50 4.20 -23.77
CA ARG A 186 2.96 4.19 -22.41
C ARG A 186 3.57 3.04 -21.63
N THR A 187 3.85 3.24 -20.36
CA THR A 187 4.31 2.20 -19.44
C THR A 187 3.35 2.13 -18.25
N VAL A 188 3.19 0.94 -17.68
CA VAL A 188 2.39 0.71 -16.48
C VAL A 188 3.25 0.11 -15.41
N LEU A 189 3.44 0.84 -14.31
CA LEU A 189 3.98 0.29 -13.08
C LEU A 189 2.85 -0.36 -12.30
N THR A 190 2.93 -1.67 -12.09
CA THR A 190 2.07 -2.42 -11.19
C THR A 190 2.77 -2.57 -9.85
N VAL A 191 2.24 -1.90 -8.83
CA VAL A 191 2.68 -2.02 -7.43
C VAL A 191 1.77 -3.01 -6.74
N THR A 192 2.32 -4.11 -6.24
CA THR A 192 1.57 -5.06 -5.40
C THR A 192 2.15 -5.06 -4.00
N MET A 193 1.32 -4.67 -3.03
CA MET A 193 1.64 -4.69 -1.61
C MET A 193 0.95 -5.89 -0.98
N SER A 194 1.71 -6.86 -0.44
CA SER A 194 1.20 -8.09 0.16
C SER A 194 1.55 -8.18 1.65
N GLY A 195 0.75 -8.91 2.43
CA GLY A 195 0.96 -9.02 3.88
C GLY A 195 0.64 -7.70 4.58
N LEU A 196 -0.45 -7.05 4.15
CA LEU A 196 -0.84 -5.74 4.66
C LEU A 196 -1.01 -5.74 6.17
N LYS A 197 -0.59 -4.65 6.80
CA LYS A 197 -0.80 -4.37 8.22
C LYS A 197 -1.59 -3.07 8.35
N MET A 198 -2.22 -2.86 9.50
CA MET A 198 -2.91 -1.59 9.77
C MET A 198 -2.01 -0.36 9.57
N GLU A 199 -0.72 -0.47 9.90
CA GLU A 199 0.30 0.59 9.70
C GLU A 199 0.63 0.92 8.24
N ASN A 200 0.15 0.11 7.28
CA ASN A 200 0.24 0.39 5.85
C ASN A 200 -0.89 1.31 5.36
N THR A 201 -1.82 1.69 6.23
CA THR A 201 -2.80 2.74 5.92
C THR A 201 -2.09 4.08 5.86
N ASP A 202 -2.01 4.66 4.67
CA ASP A 202 -1.34 5.93 4.43
C ASP A 202 -1.61 6.44 3.00
N TRP A 203 -1.14 7.65 2.74
CA TRP A 203 -0.98 8.17 1.39
C TRP A 203 0.35 7.74 0.79
N TYR A 204 0.28 7.38 -0.49
CA TYR A 204 1.38 6.97 -1.34
C TYR A 204 1.35 7.77 -2.64
N TRP A 205 2.44 7.72 -3.40
CA TRP A 205 2.60 8.45 -4.65
C TRP A 205 3.25 7.56 -5.71
N CYS A 206 2.68 7.57 -6.90
CA CYS A 206 3.45 7.30 -8.11
C CYS A 206 4.22 8.59 -8.44
N GLU A 207 5.55 8.53 -8.56
CA GLU A 207 6.41 9.69 -8.85
C GLU A 207 7.24 9.43 -10.12
N VAL A 208 7.19 10.34 -11.09
CA VAL A 208 8.03 10.33 -12.30
C VAL A 208 8.57 11.74 -12.54
N GLY A 209 9.83 11.99 -12.20
CA GLY A 209 10.39 13.33 -12.24
C GLY A 209 9.67 14.28 -11.26
N GLU A 210 9.00 15.32 -11.76
CA GLU A 210 8.17 16.23 -10.95
C GLU A 210 6.67 15.87 -10.98
N LEU A 211 6.28 14.89 -11.81
CA LEU A 211 4.90 14.39 -11.86
C LEU A 211 4.63 13.46 -10.70
N GLU A 212 3.52 13.69 -10.04
CA GLU A 212 3.09 12.91 -8.89
C GLU A 212 1.60 12.57 -8.98
N MET A 213 1.25 11.36 -8.56
CA MET A 213 -0.15 10.93 -8.49
C MET A 213 -0.43 10.26 -7.14
N PRO A 214 -1.23 10.89 -6.27
CA PRO A 214 -1.49 10.38 -4.92
C PRO A 214 -2.49 9.23 -4.93
N VAL A 215 -2.22 8.24 -4.09
CA VAL A 215 -3.08 7.08 -3.83
C VAL A 215 -3.12 6.84 -2.33
N HIS A 216 -4.31 6.83 -1.74
CA HIS A 216 -4.54 6.46 -0.37
C HIS A 216 -4.88 4.97 -0.27
N ILE A 217 -4.13 4.26 0.55
CA ILE A 217 -4.38 2.86 0.86
C ILE A 217 -5.02 2.81 2.25
N THR A 218 -6.18 2.16 2.35
CA THR A 218 -6.85 1.91 3.64
C THR A 218 -6.82 0.42 3.95
N VAL A 219 -6.21 0.05 5.07
CA VAL A 219 -6.22 -1.34 5.57
C VAL A 219 -7.24 -1.46 6.68
N SER A 220 -8.12 -2.46 6.54
CA SER A 220 -9.17 -2.76 7.52
C SER A 220 -8.92 -4.11 8.20
N GLN A 221 -9.43 -4.26 9.42
CA GLN A 221 -9.47 -5.57 10.07
C GLN A 221 -10.51 -6.48 9.41
N HIS A 222 -10.33 -7.79 9.57
CA HIS A 222 -11.33 -8.76 9.15
C HIS A 222 -12.66 -8.54 9.89
N THR A 223 -13.76 -8.51 9.14
CA THR A 223 -15.09 -8.49 9.74
C THR A 223 -15.41 -9.84 10.38
N ALA A 224 -16.30 -9.85 11.38
CA ALA A 224 -16.75 -11.09 12.04
C ALA A 224 -17.25 -12.13 11.01
N THR A 225 -17.93 -11.70 9.96
CA THR A 225 -18.39 -12.56 8.86
C THR A 225 -17.24 -13.21 8.09
N GLN A 226 -16.15 -12.48 7.82
CA GLN A 226 -14.97 -13.03 7.15
C GLN A 226 -14.23 -14.01 8.05
N ILE A 227 -14.11 -13.70 9.34
CA ILE A 227 -13.51 -14.60 10.34
C ILE A 227 -14.33 -15.90 10.43
N ILE A 228 -15.66 -15.80 10.56
CA ILE A 228 -16.56 -16.96 10.59
C ILE A 228 -16.46 -17.77 9.30
N THR A 229 -16.37 -17.12 8.13
CA THR A 229 -16.21 -17.81 6.84
C THR A 229 -14.88 -18.54 6.76
N ALA A 230 -13.78 -17.92 7.21
CA ALA A 230 -12.47 -18.54 7.24
C ALA A 230 -12.43 -19.74 8.20
N ILE A 231 -12.99 -19.59 9.40
CA ILE A 231 -13.14 -20.68 10.38
C ILE A 231 -14.02 -21.79 9.82
N SER A 232 -15.15 -21.47 9.19
CA SER A 232 -16.05 -22.46 8.58
C SER A 232 -15.35 -23.23 7.46
N LYS A 233 -14.58 -22.55 6.61
CA LYS A 233 -13.77 -23.17 5.56
C LYS A 233 -12.66 -24.04 6.16
N TYR A 234 -12.01 -23.60 7.24
CA TYR A 234 -11.03 -24.39 7.99
C TYR A 234 -11.66 -25.62 8.66
N ILE A 235 -12.88 -25.55 9.16
CA ILE A 235 -13.58 -26.72 9.73
C ILE A 235 -14.03 -27.69 8.61
N LEU A 236 -14.55 -27.16 7.50
CA LEU A 236 -15.03 -27.94 6.36
C LEU A 236 -13.89 -28.67 5.61
N PHE A 237 -12.74 -28.03 5.45
CA PHE A 237 -11.60 -28.57 4.68
C PHE A 237 -10.40 -28.97 5.54
N GLY A 238 -10.31 -28.52 6.80
CA GLY A 238 -9.24 -28.84 7.75
C GLY A 238 -9.58 -29.97 8.71
N SER A 239 -10.69 -30.69 8.48
CA SER A 239 -10.81 -32.05 8.99
C SER A 239 -9.73 -32.88 8.28
N ILE A 240 -8.60 -33.08 8.95
CA ILE A 240 -7.58 -34.07 8.61
C ILE A 240 -8.32 -35.30 8.08
N ASP A 241 -8.14 -35.61 6.79
CA ASP A 241 -8.85 -36.68 6.11
C ASP A 241 -8.69 -37.95 6.94
N VAL A 242 -9.74 -38.39 7.63
CA VAL A 242 -9.68 -39.53 8.56
C VAL A 242 -9.20 -40.79 7.81
N LYS A 243 -9.32 -40.80 6.48
CA LYS A 243 -8.71 -41.81 5.60
C LYS A 243 -7.18 -41.90 5.75
N VAL A 244 -6.49 -40.77 5.97
CA VAL A 244 -5.03 -40.71 6.20
C VAL A 244 -4.65 -41.36 7.53
N LEU A 245 -5.54 -41.39 8.53
CA LEU A 245 -5.35 -42.12 9.79
C LEU A 245 -5.76 -43.60 9.69
N LEU A 246 -6.70 -43.95 8.80
CA LEU A 246 -7.11 -45.35 8.58
C LEU A 246 -6.04 -46.17 7.85
N ILE A 247 -5.26 -45.56 6.96
CA ILE A 247 -4.20 -46.25 6.19
C ILE A 247 -3.08 -46.79 7.12
N PRO A 248 -2.51 -46.03 8.06
CA PRO A 248 -1.50 -46.52 9.01
C PRO A 248 -2.02 -47.65 9.90
N TRP A 249 -3.27 -47.55 10.39
CA TRP A 249 -3.86 -48.56 11.27
C TRP A 249 -4.16 -49.86 10.51
N GLY A 250 -4.66 -49.77 9.28
CA GLY A 250 -4.86 -50.96 8.43
C GLY A 250 -3.56 -51.72 8.16
N MET A 251 -2.48 -51.00 7.84
CA MET A 251 -1.16 -51.60 7.65
C MET A 251 -0.61 -52.22 8.94
N LEU A 252 -0.84 -51.59 10.09
CA LEU A 252 -0.43 -52.12 11.40
C LEU A 252 -1.14 -53.46 11.72
N VAL A 253 -2.43 -53.59 11.40
CA VAL A 253 -3.19 -54.83 11.58
C VAL A 253 -2.67 -55.94 10.66
N VAL A 254 -2.33 -55.63 9.40
CA VAL A 254 -1.76 -56.61 8.47
C VAL A 254 -0.38 -57.08 8.92
N VAL A 255 0.48 -56.16 9.37
CA VAL A 255 1.82 -56.49 9.87
C VAL A 255 1.74 -57.35 11.14
N THR A 256 0.87 -56.98 12.09
CA THR A 256 0.69 -57.76 13.33
C THR A 256 0.12 -59.16 13.04
N ALA A 257 -0.84 -59.29 12.12
CA ALA A 257 -1.33 -60.59 11.67
C ALA A 257 -0.23 -61.43 11.00
N GLY A 258 0.59 -60.82 10.14
CA GLY A 258 1.73 -61.49 9.50
C GLY A 258 2.78 -62.00 10.50
N ILE A 259 3.09 -61.21 11.53
CA ILE A 259 4.01 -61.61 12.61
C ILE A 259 3.40 -62.79 13.40
N LEU A 260 2.11 -62.75 13.72
CA LEU A 260 1.45 -63.86 14.43
C LEU A 260 1.44 -65.16 13.62
N VAL A 261 1.21 -65.09 12.29
CA VAL A 261 1.23 -66.27 11.42
C VAL A 261 2.64 -66.86 11.34
N THR A 262 3.65 -66.02 11.13
CA THR A 262 5.06 -66.48 11.06
C THR A 262 5.51 -67.06 12.40
N TRP A 263 5.14 -66.46 13.53
CA TRP A 263 5.36 -67.01 14.88
C TRP A 263 4.68 -68.37 15.06
N LYS A 264 3.42 -68.51 14.62
CA LYS A 264 2.68 -69.77 14.71
C LYS A 264 3.27 -70.87 13.84
N MET A 265 3.79 -70.53 12.65
CA MET A 265 4.51 -71.48 11.80
C MET A 265 5.85 -71.89 12.41
N TRP A 266 6.58 -70.94 13.00
CA TRP A 266 7.86 -71.23 13.66
C TRP A 266 7.70 -72.10 14.91
N THR A 267 6.69 -71.83 15.73
CA THR A 267 6.35 -72.68 16.90
C THR A 267 5.93 -74.09 16.48
N LYS A 268 5.08 -74.23 15.46
CA LYS A 268 4.71 -75.54 14.90
C LYS A 268 5.91 -76.29 14.33
N HIS A 269 6.84 -75.60 13.67
CA HIS A 269 8.09 -76.20 13.19
C HIS A 269 8.98 -76.66 14.35
N LYS A 270 9.05 -75.90 15.45
CA LYS A 270 9.78 -76.30 16.66
C LYS A 270 9.17 -77.52 17.33
N ASP A 271 7.84 -77.60 17.41
CA ASP A 271 7.11 -78.76 17.96
C ASP A 271 7.27 -80.01 17.08
N ASN A 272 7.28 -79.87 15.75
CA ASN A 272 7.55 -80.97 14.83
C ASN A 272 9.00 -81.47 14.94
N LYS A 273 9.97 -80.57 15.11
CA LYS A 273 11.38 -80.92 15.32
C LYS A 273 11.61 -81.64 16.66
N ALA A 274 10.84 -81.27 17.70
CA ALA A 274 10.84 -81.97 18.99
C ALA A 274 10.24 -83.39 18.88
N LYS A 275 9.23 -83.60 18.03
CA LYS A 275 8.66 -84.93 17.76
C LYS A 275 9.62 -85.83 16.97
N ASP A 276 10.30 -85.34 15.94
CA ASP A 276 11.28 -86.15 15.19
C ASP A 276 12.51 -86.54 16.02
N GLN A 277 12.91 -85.73 17.01
CA GLN A 277 13.94 -86.11 17.98
C GLN A 277 13.49 -87.16 19.00
N THR A 278 12.18 -87.34 19.21
CA THR A 278 11.66 -88.37 20.12
C THR A 278 11.53 -89.73 19.42
N THR A 279 11.29 -89.74 18.10
CA THR A 279 11.15 -90.99 17.31
C THR A 279 12.48 -91.66 16.96
N ASN A 280 13.61 -90.93 16.97
CA ASN A 280 14.94 -91.49 16.68
C ASN A 280 15.68 -92.08 17.89
N ASN A 281 15.07 -92.08 19.08
CA ASN A 281 15.66 -92.67 20.31
C ASN A 281 14.92 -93.93 20.79
N SER A 282 14.10 -94.57 19.94
CA SER A 282 13.33 -95.75 20.30
C SER A 282 13.36 -96.85 19.22
N VAL A 283 14.55 -97.25 18.78
CA VAL A 283 14.89 -98.60 18.30
C VAL A 283 16.32 -98.92 18.74
#